data_AF-A0A536LMK0-F1
#
_entry.id   AF-A0A536LMK0-F1
#
_cell.length_a   1.000
_cell.length_b   1.000
_cell.length_c   1.000
_cell.angle_alpha   90.00
_cell.angle_beta   90.00
_cell.angle_gamma   90.00
#
_symmetry.space_group_name_H-M   'P 1'
#
loop_
_entity.id
_entity.type
_entity.pdbx_description
1 polymer ?
#
loop_
_entity_poly.entity_id
_entity_poly.type
_entity_poly.pdbx_seq_one_letter_code
_entity_poly.pdbx_strand_id
1 'polypeptide(L)'
;MSGDTGKRRAQPVGPTGDRAVRSPMTDEARPTETRGRMIRGWTARFYDAMSWVCSLGGEAKTNREIIERAGIKPSERVLDVGCGTGAQTLPAAEVAGPGNVAGVDPSPDMLERARGKAAKKGLEIDFRSAAIEKLPFDDQQFNVVLSSFMLHHLPDDVMRAGFAEIHRVLKHGGRLLAVDFTSGRSLIGRVMGLLGHAHRLEGLNGIKSMLAEA
;
A
#
# COMPACT_ATOMS: atom_id res chain seq x y z
N MET A 1 -36.55 -62.22 -55.15
CA MET A 1 -36.80 -62.94 -53.88
C MET A 1 -35.55 -62.81 -53.02
N SER A 2 -35.71 -62.32 -51.79
CA SER A 2 -34.75 -62.26 -50.66
C SER A 2 -33.43 -61.50 -50.91
N GLY A 3 -33.18 -60.37 -50.24
CA GLY A 3 -32.86 -60.25 -48.81
C GLY A 3 -31.33 -60.16 -48.69
N ASP A 4 -30.69 -59.10 -48.20
CA ASP A 4 -30.57 -58.83 -46.78
C ASP A 4 -29.94 -57.44 -46.54
N THR A 5 -30.39 -56.83 -45.46
CA THR A 5 -30.19 -55.48 -44.95
C THR A 5 -28.90 -55.33 -44.13
N GLY A 6 -27.88 -54.69 -44.69
CA GLY A 6 -26.70 -54.21 -43.95
C GLY A 6 -26.99 -52.91 -43.19
N LYS A 7 -27.71 -52.97 -42.06
CA LYS A 7 -27.87 -51.83 -41.14
C LYS A 7 -26.56 -51.55 -40.40
N ARG A 8 -25.96 -50.40 -40.70
CA ARG A 8 -24.82 -49.78 -39.97
C ARG A 8 -25.21 -49.60 -38.50
N ARG A 9 -24.45 -50.20 -37.58
CA ARG A 9 -24.52 -49.85 -36.14
C ARG A 9 -23.86 -48.50 -35.93
N ALA A 10 -24.68 -47.50 -35.61
CA ALA A 10 -24.26 -46.23 -35.04
C ALA A 10 -23.67 -46.48 -33.64
N GLN A 11 -22.53 -45.85 -33.35
CA GLN A 11 -21.98 -45.77 -31.99
C GLN A 11 -22.85 -44.81 -31.16
N PRO A 12 -23.06 -45.06 -29.85
CA PRO A 12 -23.87 -44.19 -29.03
C PRO A 12 -23.16 -42.85 -28.78
N VAL A 13 -23.86 -41.77 -29.10
CA VAL A 13 -23.50 -40.39 -28.79
C VAL A 13 -23.62 -40.22 -27.27
N GLY A 14 -22.48 -40.09 -26.58
CA GLY A 14 -22.43 -39.78 -25.15
C GLY A 14 -22.92 -38.34 -24.89
N PRO A 15 -23.50 -38.07 -23.70
CA PRO A 15 -24.15 -36.80 -23.43
C PRO A 15 -23.13 -35.66 -23.43
N THR A 16 -23.52 -34.57 -24.09
CA THR A 16 -22.94 -33.22 -24.03
C THR A 16 -22.92 -32.74 -22.58
N GLY A 17 -21.81 -33.04 -21.89
CA GLY A 17 -21.47 -32.50 -20.59
C GLY A 17 -20.78 -31.17 -20.76
N ASP A 18 -21.51 -30.13 -20.40
CA ASP A 18 -21.08 -28.75 -20.22
C ASP A 18 -19.68 -28.70 -19.55
N ARG A 19 -18.64 -28.41 -20.33
CA ARG A 19 -17.31 -28.09 -19.78
C ARG A 19 -17.44 -26.72 -19.17
N ALA A 20 -17.87 -26.67 -17.92
CA ALA A 20 -17.66 -25.54 -17.04
C ALA A 20 -16.19 -25.14 -17.16
N VAL A 21 -15.97 -24.03 -17.85
CA VAL A 21 -14.70 -23.32 -17.88
C VAL A 21 -14.36 -23.07 -16.43
N ARG A 22 -13.41 -23.84 -15.89
CA ARG A 22 -12.84 -23.54 -14.58
C ARG A 22 -12.15 -22.19 -14.74
N SER A 23 -12.80 -21.14 -14.24
CA SER A 23 -12.15 -19.86 -14.00
C SER A 23 -10.84 -20.11 -13.27
N PRO A 24 -9.70 -19.53 -13.71
CA PRO A 24 -8.51 -19.54 -12.87
C PRO A 24 -8.87 -18.77 -11.60
N MET A 25 -8.86 -19.49 -10.48
CA MET A 25 -8.84 -18.90 -9.15
C MET A 25 -7.68 -17.89 -9.07
N THR A 26 -7.98 -16.76 -8.48
CA THR A 26 -7.16 -15.57 -8.33
C THR A 26 -5.77 -15.86 -7.71
N ASP A 27 -4.75 -15.22 -8.28
CA ASP A 27 -3.35 -15.18 -7.78
C ASP A 27 -3.20 -14.25 -6.56
N GLU A 28 -4.18 -14.27 -5.63
CA GLU A 28 -4.36 -13.23 -4.60
C GLU A 28 -3.87 -13.57 -3.18
N ALA A 29 -2.95 -14.53 -2.98
CA ALA A 29 -2.68 -15.01 -1.61
C ALA A 29 -1.23 -15.29 -1.25
N ARG A 30 -0.23 -14.74 -1.96
CA ARG A 30 1.15 -14.75 -1.46
C ARG A 30 1.56 -13.37 -0.96
N PRO A 31 2.07 -13.25 0.28
CA PRO A 31 2.65 -12.00 0.75
C PRO A 31 3.74 -11.55 -0.22
N THR A 32 3.75 -10.27 -0.57
CA THR A 32 4.85 -9.72 -1.36
C THR A 32 6.14 -9.86 -0.53
N GLU A 33 7.14 -10.51 -1.09
CA GLU A 33 8.43 -10.64 -0.43
C GLU A 33 9.15 -9.29 -0.39
N THR A 34 9.50 -8.85 0.82
CA THR A 34 10.40 -7.72 1.06
C THR A 34 11.37 -8.11 2.16
N ARG A 35 12.58 -7.53 2.12
CA ARG A 35 13.55 -7.65 3.21
C ARG A 35 13.25 -6.74 4.40
N GLY A 36 12.27 -5.84 4.27
CA GLY A 36 11.73 -5.05 5.38
C GLY A 36 11.01 -5.90 6.42
N ARG A 37 10.97 -5.41 7.67
CA ARG A 37 10.21 -6.08 8.73
C ARG A 37 8.72 -5.85 8.53
N MET A 38 7.95 -6.94 8.41
CA MET A 38 6.49 -6.87 8.24
C MET A 38 5.76 -7.06 9.58
N ILE A 39 4.70 -6.28 9.78
CA ILE A 39 3.70 -6.55 10.81
C ILE A 39 2.74 -7.62 10.26
N ARG A 40 2.59 -8.75 10.96
CA ARG A 40 1.85 -9.93 10.50
C ARG A 40 0.88 -10.47 11.55
N GLY A 41 -0.27 -11.00 11.13
CA GLY A 41 -1.15 -11.80 11.98
C GLY A 41 -1.82 -11.01 13.11
N TRP A 42 -1.78 -11.53 14.35
CA TRP A 42 -2.54 -10.99 15.48
C TRP A 42 -2.21 -9.52 15.80
N THR A 43 -0.97 -9.07 15.55
CA THR A 43 -0.58 -7.67 15.79
C THR A 43 -1.32 -6.70 14.88
N ALA A 44 -1.65 -7.07 13.64
CA ALA A 44 -2.47 -6.25 12.74
C ALA A 44 -3.90 -6.08 13.27
N ARG A 45 -4.41 -7.07 14.03
CA ARG A 45 -5.77 -7.03 14.59
C ARG A 45 -5.98 -5.94 15.61
N PHE A 46 -4.95 -5.70 16.41
CA PHE A 46 -4.97 -4.73 17.51
C PHE A 46 -4.14 -3.49 17.22
N TYR A 47 -3.44 -3.41 16.08
CA TYR A 47 -2.57 -2.29 15.73
C TYR A 47 -3.28 -0.94 15.86
N ASP A 48 -4.46 -0.80 15.24
CA ASP A 48 -5.24 0.44 15.30
C ASP A 48 -5.70 0.77 16.73
N ALA A 49 -6.08 -0.24 17.51
CA ALA A 49 -6.53 -0.05 18.88
C ALA A 49 -5.37 0.33 19.81
N MET A 50 -4.22 -0.33 19.65
CA MET A 50 -2.99 -0.02 20.38
C MET A 50 -2.47 1.36 20.00
N SER A 51 -2.46 1.70 18.72
CA SER A 51 -2.10 3.03 18.22
C SER A 51 -3.01 4.09 18.85
N TRP A 52 -4.33 3.89 18.78
CA TRP A 52 -5.30 4.80 19.37
C TRP A 52 -5.13 4.97 20.89
N VAL A 53 -4.88 3.88 21.62
CA VAL A 53 -4.61 3.89 23.07
C VAL A 53 -3.31 4.65 23.38
N CYS A 54 -2.21 4.33 22.70
CA CYS A 54 -0.92 4.99 22.89
C CYS A 54 -0.98 6.48 22.54
N SER A 55 -1.78 6.86 21.54
CA SER A 55 -2.01 8.25 21.15
C SER A 55 -3.08 8.96 21.97
N LEU A 56 -3.69 8.31 22.98
CA LEU A 56 -4.80 8.86 23.78
C LEU A 56 -5.94 9.43 22.92
N GLY A 57 -6.22 8.82 21.77
CA GLY A 57 -7.21 9.30 20.79
C GLY A 57 -6.78 10.51 19.95
N GLY A 58 -5.55 11.01 20.09
CA GLY A 58 -4.99 12.12 19.30
C GLY A 58 -4.67 11.77 17.84
N GLU A 59 -4.74 10.51 17.46
CA GLU A 59 -4.33 10.01 16.14
C GLU A 59 -5.08 10.69 14.98
N ALA A 60 -6.38 10.98 15.15
CA ALA A 60 -7.16 11.67 14.14
C ALA A 60 -6.67 13.10 13.87
N LYS A 61 -6.20 13.81 14.92
CA LYS A 61 -5.66 15.17 14.79
C LYS A 61 -4.31 15.15 14.09
N THR A 62 -3.43 14.23 14.49
CA THR A 62 -2.11 14.07 13.87
C THR A 62 -2.23 13.69 12.40
N ASN A 63 -3.10 12.74 12.06
CA ASN A 63 -3.32 12.32 10.67
C ASN A 63 -3.85 13.47 9.82
N ARG A 64 -4.79 14.25 10.36
CA ARG A 64 -5.27 15.46 9.69
C ARG A 64 -4.16 16.47 9.43
N GLU A 65 -3.30 16.72 10.42
CA GLU A 65 -2.18 17.63 10.27
C GLU A 65 -1.18 17.14 9.21
N ILE A 66 -0.92 15.83 9.14
CA ILE A 66 -0.10 15.20 8.09
C ILE A 66 -0.70 15.47 6.71
N ILE A 67 -2.01 15.24 6.54
CA ILE A 67 -2.70 15.48 5.27
C ILE A 67 -2.71 16.96 4.87
N GLU A 68 -2.93 17.86 5.83
CA GLU A 68 -2.87 19.31 5.60
C GLU A 68 -1.47 19.73 5.14
N ARG A 69 -0.42 19.19 5.77
CA ARG A 69 0.99 19.46 5.40
C ARG A 69 1.40 18.82 4.08
N ALA A 70 0.78 17.69 3.70
CA ALA A 70 0.94 17.12 2.37
C ALA A 70 0.38 18.06 1.28
N GLY A 71 -0.49 19.00 1.66
CA GLY A 71 -1.05 20.01 0.77
C GLY A 71 -1.85 19.41 -0.39
N ILE A 72 -2.42 18.21 -0.20
CA ILE A 72 -3.18 17.48 -1.22
C ILE A 72 -4.32 18.37 -1.72
N LYS A 73 -4.46 18.45 -3.04
CA LYS A 73 -5.53 19.20 -3.70
C LYS A 73 -6.56 18.25 -4.30
N PRO A 74 -7.81 18.71 -4.48
CA PRO A 74 -8.81 17.96 -5.24
C PRO A 74 -8.27 17.53 -6.60
N SER A 75 -8.59 16.30 -7.00
CA SER A 75 -8.17 15.68 -8.26
C SER A 75 -6.67 15.40 -8.42
N GLU A 76 -5.83 15.61 -7.40
CA GLU A 76 -4.44 15.16 -7.44
C GLU A 76 -4.34 13.64 -7.28
N ARG A 77 -3.43 13.02 -8.05
CA ARG A 77 -3.11 11.59 -7.89
C ARG A 77 -2.20 11.40 -6.69
N VAL A 78 -2.64 10.62 -5.70
CA VAL A 78 -1.91 10.38 -4.45
C VAL A 78 -1.55 8.91 -4.32
N LEU A 79 -0.32 8.63 -3.91
CA LEU A 79 0.12 7.29 -3.51
C LEU A 79 0.50 7.29 -2.03
N ASP A 80 0.00 6.34 -1.26
CA ASP A 80 0.43 6.08 0.12
C ASP A 80 1.26 4.79 0.17
N VAL A 81 2.55 4.92 0.48
CA VAL A 81 3.52 3.82 0.49
C VAL A 81 3.70 3.28 1.91
N GLY A 82 3.50 1.98 2.08
CA GLY A 82 3.36 1.38 3.42
C GLY A 82 2.07 1.84 4.09
N CYS A 83 0.96 1.80 3.35
CA CYS A 83 -0.30 2.41 3.76
C CYS A 83 -0.94 1.74 5.00
N GLY A 84 -0.49 0.55 5.37
CA GLY A 84 -0.99 -0.19 6.52
C GLY A 84 -2.52 -0.34 6.45
N THR A 85 -3.20 0.05 7.53
CA THR A 85 -4.66 0.00 7.63
C THR A 85 -5.36 1.25 7.08
N GLY A 86 -4.62 2.12 6.38
CA GLY A 86 -5.14 3.28 5.65
C GLY A 86 -5.21 4.59 6.43
N ALA A 87 -4.47 4.73 7.54
CA ALA A 87 -4.55 5.88 8.44
C ALA A 87 -4.37 7.25 7.74
N GLN A 88 -3.47 7.31 6.75
CA GLN A 88 -3.29 8.48 5.88
C GLN A 88 -4.03 8.34 4.55
N THR A 89 -4.15 7.13 4.01
CA THR A 89 -4.83 6.87 2.73
C THR A 89 -6.29 7.32 2.72
N LEU A 90 -7.03 7.03 3.80
CA LEU A 90 -8.46 7.36 3.92
C LEU A 90 -8.71 8.88 3.90
N PRO A 91 -8.09 9.69 4.78
CA PRO A 91 -8.27 11.14 4.72
C PRO A 91 -7.65 11.77 3.46
N ALA A 92 -6.59 11.18 2.88
CA ALA A 92 -6.10 11.62 1.58
C ALA A 92 -7.18 11.45 0.48
N ALA A 93 -7.93 10.36 0.49
CA ALA A 93 -9.03 10.11 -0.45
C ALA A 93 -10.22 11.05 -0.24
N GLU A 94 -10.51 11.42 1.01
CA GLU A 94 -11.52 12.44 1.32
C GLU A 94 -11.19 13.81 0.69
N VAL A 95 -9.89 14.15 0.55
CA VAL A 95 -9.44 15.42 -0.05
C VAL A 95 -9.26 15.34 -1.58
N ALA A 96 -8.57 14.30 -2.07
CA ALA A 96 -8.26 14.14 -3.49
C ALA A 96 -9.48 13.75 -4.34
N GLY A 97 -10.49 13.13 -3.72
CA GLY A 97 -11.70 12.67 -4.38
C GLY A 97 -11.62 11.24 -4.92
N PRO A 98 -12.76 10.71 -5.43
CA PRO A 98 -12.91 9.30 -5.81
C PRO A 98 -11.90 8.85 -6.86
N GLY A 99 -11.29 7.68 -6.64
CA GLY A 99 -10.40 7.03 -7.63
C GLY A 99 -9.02 7.68 -7.80
N ASN A 100 -8.72 8.75 -7.06
CA ASN A 100 -7.46 9.47 -7.20
C ASN A 100 -6.35 8.97 -6.27
N VAL A 101 -6.67 8.10 -5.32
CA VAL A 101 -5.73 7.63 -4.30
C VAL A 101 -5.44 6.14 -4.47
N ALA A 102 -4.16 5.80 -4.38
CA ALA A 102 -3.69 4.43 -4.28
C ALA A 102 -2.94 4.21 -2.96
N GLY A 103 -3.01 3.01 -2.41
CA GLY A 103 -2.27 2.59 -1.22
C GLY A 103 -1.53 1.28 -1.49
N VAL A 104 -0.27 1.19 -1.08
CA VAL A 104 0.51 -0.06 -1.17
C VAL A 104 1.03 -0.50 0.18
N ASP A 105 0.92 -1.80 0.44
CA ASP A 105 1.51 -2.44 1.62
C ASP A 105 1.87 -3.90 1.29
N PRO A 106 3.02 -4.43 1.74
CA PRO A 106 3.37 -5.83 1.50
C PRO A 106 2.46 -6.81 2.25
N SER A 107 1.75 -6.37 3.30
CA SER A 107 0.92 -7.20 4.15
C SER A 107 -0.54 -7.28 3.66
N PRO A 108 -1.01 -8.46 3.19
CA PRO A 108 -2.41 -8.63 2.77
C PRO A 108 -3.42 -8.33 3.89
N ASP A 109 -3.09 -8.70 5.14
CA ASP A 109 -3.94 -8.47 6.32
C ASP A 109 -4.19 -6.96 6.57
N MET A 110 -3.18 -6.13 6.33
CA MET A 110 -3.28 -4.67 6.48
C MET A 110 -4.17 -4.09 5.39
N LEU A 111 -3.97 -4.53 4.15
CA LEU A 111 -4.79 -4.10 3.01
C LEU A 111 -6.25 -4.54 3.15
N GLU A 112 -6.52 -5.74 3.64
CA GLU A 112 -7.89 -6.20 3.91
C GLU A 112 -8.60 -5.24 4.88
N ARG A 113 -7.91 -4.81 5.93
CA ARG A 113 -8.43 -3.82 6.90
C ARG A 113 -8.64 -2.46 6.27
N ALA A 114 -7.68 -1.99 5.49
CA ALA A 114 -7.77 -0.70 4.80
C ALA A 114 -8.98 -0.67 3.85
N ARG A 115 -9.16 -1.73 3.04
CA ARG A 115 -10.34 -1.92 2.18
C ARG A 115 -11.63 -1.93 2.97
N GLY A 116 -11.67 -2.66 4.09
CA GLY A 116 -12.85 -2.69 4.97
C GLY A 116 -13.21 -1.31 5.55
N LYS A 117 -12.22 -0.48 5.93
CA LYS A 117 -12.46 0.89 6.37
C LYS A 117 -12.91 1.81 5.24
N ALA A 118 -12.32 1.68 4.05
CA ALA A 118 -12.67 2.47 2.88
C ALA A 118 -14.12 2.20 2.44
N ALA A 119 -14.51 0.91 2.38
CA ALA A 119 -15.87 0.51 2.05
C ALA A 119 -16.91 1.08 3.03
N LYS A 120 -16.62 1.06 4.34
CA LYS A 120 -17.51 1.66 5.36
C LYS A 120 -17.70 3.16 5.21
N LYS A 121 -16.72 3.86 4.61
CA LYS A 121 -16.77 5.30 4.34
C LYS A 121 -17.24 5.64 2.92
N GLY A 122 -17.48 4.64 2.06
CA GLY A 122 -17.81 4.87 0.65
C GLY A 122 -16.66 5.50 -0.16
N LEU A 123 -15.40 5.24 0.21
CA LEU A 123 -14.23 5.80 -0.45
C LEU A 123 -13.69 4.84 -1.53
N GLU A 124 -13.47 5.37 -2.73
CA GLU A 124 -12.85 4.63 -3.84
C GLU A 124 -11.32 4.80 -3.82
N ILE A 125 -10.60 3.73 -3.46
CA ILE A 125 -9.15 3.70 -3.29
C ILE A 125 -8.57 2.43 -3.94
N ASP A 126 -7.49 2.57 -4.70
CA ASP A 126 -6.75 1.45 -5.30
C ASP A 126 -5.71 0.88 -4.33
N PHE A 127 -6.03 -0.23 -3.67
CA PHE A 127 -5.12 -0.92 -2.74
C PHE A 127 -4.40 -2.09 -3.40
N ARG A 128 -3.05 -2.06 -3.44
CA ARG A 128 -2.23 -3.12 -4.05
C ARG A 128 -1.22 -3.70 -3.07
N SER A 129 -1.00 -5.02 -3.13
CA SER A 129 0.12 -5.62 -2.40
C SER A 129 1.42 -5.35 -3.15
N ALA A 130 2.32 -4.60 -2.52
CA ALA A 130 3.62 -4.30 -3.08
C ALA A 130 4.62 -3.89 -2.00
N ALA A 131 5.90 -4.10 -2.29
CA ALA A 131 7.00 -3.58 -1.49
C ALA A 131 7.48 -2.24 -2.06
N ILE A 132 8.07 -1.41 -1.21
CA ILE A 132 8.52 -0.06 -1.60
C ILE A 132 9.62 -0.11 -2.67
N GLU A 133 10.49 -1.13 -2.63
CA GLU A 133 11.57 -1.33 -3.60
C GLU A 133 11.08 -1.77 -4.99
N LYS A 134 9.76 -2.00 -5.17
CA LYS A 134 9.16 -2.35 -6.45
C LYS A 134 7.69 -1.94 -6.51
N LEU A 135 7.43 -0.69 -6.88
CA LEU A 135 6.09 -0.12 -6.94
C LEU A 135 5.39 -0.51 -8.27
N PRO A 136 4.14 -1.03 -8.24
CA PRO A 136 3.42 -1.53 -9.41
C PRO A 136 2.71 -0.40 -10.16
N PHE A 137 3.43 0.69 -10.43
CA PHE A 137 2.92 1.90 -11.07
C PHE A 137 3.88 2.39 -12.13
N ASP A 138 3.32 3.10 -13.10
CA ASP A 138 4.09 3.70 -14.18
C ASP A 138 4.90 4.91 -13.67
N ASP A 139 5.88 5.30 -14.47
CA ASP A 139 6.67 6.50 -14.20
C ASP A 139 5.76 7.73 -14.18
N GLN A 140 6.07 8.69 -13.30
CA GLN A 140 5.43 10.00 -13.27
C GLN A 140 3.90 9.96 -13.17
N GLN A 141 3.35 9.02 -12.41
CA GLN A 141 1.91 8.84 -12.26
C GLN A 141 1.30 9.71 -11.15
N PHE A 142 2.06 10.04 -10.10
CA PHE A 142 1.54 10.67 -8.88
C PHE A 142 1.98 12.11 -8.69
N ASN A 143 1.06 12.94 -8.22
CA ASN A 143 1.33 14.32 -7.80
C ASN A 143 1.92 14.35 -6.39
N VAL A 144 1.46 13.44 -5.53
CA VAL A 144 1.84 13.34 -4.11
C VAL A 144 2.15 11.90 -3.76
N VAL A 145 3.25 11.68 -3.07
CA VAL A 145 3.53 10.42 -2.38
C VAL A 145 3.55 10.68 -0.88
N LEU A 146 2.90 9.82 -0.11
CA LEU A 146 2.93 9.76 1.34
C LEU A 146 3.70 8.52 1.77
N SER A 147 4.43 8.61 2.87
CA SER A 147 5.02 7.47 3.57
C SER A 147 5.08 7.79 5.06
N SER A 148 4.33 7.06 5.89
CA SER A 148 4.22 7.35 7.32
C SER A 148 4.50 6.13 8.18
N PHE A 149 5.45 6.27 9.11
CA PHE A 149 5.81 5.27 10.14
C PHE A 149 6.12 3.88 9.58
N MET A 150 6.86 3.80 8.49
CA MET A 150 7.19 2.52 7.82
C MET A 150 8.67 2.40 7.41
N LEU A 151 9.37 3.51 7.18
CA LEU A 151 10.75 3.53 6.69
C LEU A 151 11.72 2.96 7.73
N HIS A 152 11.45 3.14 9.03
CA HIS A 152 12.26 2.56 10.11
C HIS A 152 12.24 1.02 10.17
N HIS A 153 11.38 0.36 9.40
CA HIS A 153 11.38 -1.10 9.25
C HIS A 153 12.28 -1.59 8.12
N LEU A 154 12.84 -0.69 7.30
CA LEU A 154 13.58 -1.02 6.10
C LEU A 154 15.09 -1.04 6.38
N PRO A 155 15.83 -2.03 5.85
CA PRO A 155 17.27 -1.96 5.70
C PRO A 155 17.70 -0.77 4.81
N ASP A 156 18.90 -0.21 5.03
CA ASP A 156 19.41 0.96 4.30
C ASP A 156 19.36 0.82 2.77
N ASP A 157 19.65 -0.37 2.26
CA ASP A 157 19.64 -0.64 0.82
C ASP A 157 18.22 -0.75 0.24
N VAL A 158 17.27 -1.30 1.02
CA VAL A 158 15.84 -1.28 0.66
C VAL A 158 15.29 0.14 0.71
N MET A 159 15.66 0.92 1.72
CA MET A 159 15.25 2.32 1.85
C MET A 159 15.74 3.15 0.65
N ARG A 160 17.00 2.96 0.23
CA ARG A 160 17.55 3.60 -0.98
C ARG A 160 16.79 3.21 -2.25
N ALA A 161 16.58 1.91 -2.47
CA ALA A 161 15.79 1.43 -3.62
C ALA A 161 14.36 1.98 -3.59
N GLY A 162 13.76 2.06 -2.40
CA GLY A 162 12.45 2.60 -2.20
C GLY A 162 12.32 4.08 -2.56
N PHE A 163 13.29 4.91 -2.16
CA PHE A 163 13.31 6.32 -2.57
C PHE A 163 13.51 6.49 -4.08
N ALA A 164 14.26 5.60 -4.74
CA ALA A 164 14.38 5.60 -6.19
C ALA A 164 13.04 5.29 -6.88
N GLU A 165 12.29 4.30 -6.37
CA GLU A 165 10.94 3.98 -6.87
C GLU A 165 9.95 5.12 -6.61
N ILE A 166 9.97 5.74 -5.42
CA ILE A 166 9.14 6.93 -5.12
C ILE A 166 9.45 8.06 -6.09
N HIS A 167 10.73 8.31 -6.37
CA HIS A 167 11.13 9.32 -7.33
C HIS A 167 10.65 8.99 -8.75
N ARG A 168 10.74 7.72 -9.16
CA ARG A 168 10.28 7.26 -10.48
C ARG A 168 8.78 7.50 -10.70
N VAL A 169 7.95 7.17 -9.71
CA VAL A 169 6.49 7.28 -9.84
C VAL A 169 5.96 8.71 -9.62
N LEU A 170 6.78 9.62 -9.10
CA LEU A 170 6.42 11.03 -8.94
C LEU A 170 6.48 11.77 -10.28
N LYS A 171 5.45 12.57 -10.57
CA LYS A 171 5.45 13.55 -11.66
C LYS A 171 6.59 14.55 -11.48
N HIS A 172 7.05 15.16 -12.57
CA HIS A 172 7.84 16.39 -12.48
C HIS A 172 7.10 17.45 -11.64
N GLY A 173 7.77 17.99 -10.62
CA GLY A 173 7.18 18.92 -9.66
C GLY A 173 6.27 18.27 -8.61
N GLY A 174 6.15 16.94 -8.61
CA GLY A 174 5.51 16.17 -7.56
C GLY A 174 6.26 16.25 -6.24
N ARG A 175 5.59 15.85 -5.16
CA ARG A 175 6.12 15.98 -3.80
C ARG A 175 5.96 14.71 -2.98
N LEU A 176 6.95 14.45 -2.14
CA LEU A 176 6.92 13.40 -1.12
C LEU A 176 6.73 14.05 0.25
N LEU A 177 5.81 13.50 1.05
CA LEU A 177 5.76 13.69 2.49
C LEU A 177 6.12 12.39 3.18
N ALA A 178 7.28 12.38 3.85
CA ALA A 178 7.70 11.27 4.70
C ALA A 178 7.61 11.68 6.17
N VAL A 179 6.95 10.85 6.98
CA VAL A 179 6.87 11.01 8.44
C VAL A 179 7.39 9.75 9.07
N ASP A 180 8.48 9.83 9.82
CA ASP A 180 9.02 8.65 10.48
C ASP A 180 9.73 9.01 11.78
N PHE A 181 10.07 7.99 12.57
CA PHE A 181 10.88 8.15 13.75
C PHE A 181 12.29 8.56 13.36
N THR A 182 12.80 9.61 14.02
CA THR A 182 14.20 9.98 13.86
C THR A 182 15.08 8.85 14.40
N SER A 183 15.70 8.09 13.49
CA SER A 183 16.85 7.28 13.82
C SER A 183 18.04 8.23 13.99
N GLY A 184 18.05 8.99 15.10
CA GLY A 184 19.29 9.58 15.54
C GLY A 184 20.27 8.43 15.75
N ARG A 185 21.34 8.35 14.97
CA ARG A 185 22.47 7.42 15.19
C ARG A 185 23.18 7.66 16.55
N SER A 186 22.62 8.49 17.44
CA SER A 186 23.13 8.77 18.79
C SER A 186 22.19 8.23 19.87
N LEU A 187 22.77 7.83 21.01
CA LEU A 187 22.09 7.28 22.18
C LEU A 187 20.96 8.19 22.71
N ILE A 188 21.05 9.50 22.47
CA ILE A 188 20.05 10.52 22.84
C ILE A 188 18.77 10.41 21.97
N GLY A 189 18.89 10.06 20.68
CA GLY A 189 17.74 9.81 19.81
C GLY A 189 16.93 8.58 20.24
N ARG A 190 17.61 7.55 20.77
CA ARG A 190 16.98 6.32 21.29
C ARG A 190 16.20 6.56 22.59
N VAL A 191 16.67 7.46 23.44
CA VAL A 191 16.00 7.83 24.70
C VAL A 191 14.81 8.77 24.44
N MET A 192 14.95 9.73 23.51
CA MET A 192 13.86 10.63 23.15
C MET A 192 12.73 9.94 22.38
N GLY A 193 13.04 8.92 21.56
CA GLY A 193 12.03 8.08 20.90
C GLY A 193 11.17 7.25 21.87
N LEU A 194 11.64 7.02 23.10
CA LEU A 194 10.89 6.35 24.17
C LEU A 194 10.02 7.31 25.00
N LEU A 195 10.22 8.63 24.89
CA LEU A 195 9.61 9.61 25.80
C LEU A 195 8.82 10.74 25.11
N GLY A 196 8.89 10.93 23.79
CA GLY A 196 8.11 12.00 23.18
C GLY A 196 8.08 12.01 21.66
N HIS A 197 6.86 12.12 21.14
CA HIS A 197 6.45 12.50 19.79
C HIS A 197 7.43 13.44 19.07
N ALA A 198 8.47 12.88 18.43
CA ALA A 198 9.39 13.63 17.59
C ALA A 198 8.93 13.53 16.12
N HIS A 199 8.03 14.41 15.71
CA HIS A 199 7.72 14.62 14.30
C HIS A 199 8.78 15.53 13.67
N ARG A 200 9.54 15.04 12.70
CA ARG A 200 10.30 15.89 11.77
C ARG A 200 9.78 15.64 10.36
N LEU A 201 9.40 16.72 9.69
CA LEU A 201 9.01 16.72 8.28
C LEU A 201 10.27 17.10 7.49
N GLU A 202 10.89 16.14 6.82
CA GLU A 202 11.97 16.45 5.90
C GLU A 202 11.38 16.56 4.49
N GLY A 203 11.42 17.78 3.94
CA GLY A 203 11.07 18.03 2.55
C GLY A 203 12.16 17.55 1.59
N LEU A 204 11.85 17.51 0.29
CA LEU A 204 12.69 17.02 -0.82
C LEU A 204 14.18 17.44 -0.79
N ASN A 205 14.52 18.57 -0.14
CA ASN A 205 15.91 19.03 -0.01
C ASN A 205 16.78 18.09 0.84
N GLY A 206 16.22 17.44 1.87
CA GLY A 206 16.95 16.44 2.69
C GLY A 206 17.22 15.14 1.93
N ILE A 207 16.30 14.76 1.05
CA ILE A 207 16.45 13.56 0.19
C ILE A 207 17.48 13.82 -0.91
N LYS A 208 17.53 15.03 -1.49
CA LYS A 208 18.57 15.41 -2.46
C LYS A 208 19.98 15.34 -1.86
N SER A 209 20.19 15.75 -0.61
CA SER A 209 21.48 15.57 0.07
C SER A 209 21.82 14.09 0.29
N MET A 210 20.84 13.25 0.64
CA MET A 210 21.08 11.81 0.81
C MET A 210 21.37 11.07 -0.50
N LEU A 211 20.85 11.57 -1.63
CA LEU A 211 21.15 11.04 -2.97
C LEU A 211 22.46 11.60 -3.55
N ALA A 212 22.90 12.79 -3.12
CA ALA A 212 24.14 13.42 -3.57
C ALA A 212 25.39 12.91 -2.85
N GLU A 213 25.22 12.20 -1.73
CA GLU A 213 26.30 11.59 -0.94
C GLU A 213 26.52 10.09 -1.25
N ALA A 214 25.89 9.56 -2.30
CA ALA A 214 26.06 8.19 -2.81
C ALA A 214 26.87 8.18 -4.12
#